data_AF-X1GDS7-F1
#
_entry.id   AF-X1GDS7-F1
#
_cell.length_a   1.000
_cell.length_b   1.000
_cell.length_c   1.000
_cell.angle_alpha   90.00
_cell.angle_beta   90.00
_cell.angle_gamma   90.00
#
_symmetry.space_group_name_H-M   'P 1'
#
loop_
_entity.id
_entity.type
_entity.pdbx_description
1 polymer ?
#
loop_
_entity_poly.entity_id
_entity_poly.type
_entity_poly.pdbx_seq_one_letter_code
_entity_poly.pdbx_strand_id
1 'polypeptide(L)'
;MPHTSALLGFALVCLGLVLTPGPNMIYLISRSITQGPAAGIVSLGGVALGFVFYMLCAAFGITALLLAIPFAYDALRFAGAGYMLWLAW
;
A
#
# COMPACT_ATOMS: atom_id res chain seq x y z
N MET A 1 -28.03 7.34 3.35
CA MET A 1 -27.55 6.37 2.35
C MET A 1 -26.61 7.12 1.41
N PRO A 2 -25.41 6.63 1.11
CA PRO A 2 -24.49 7.36 0.23
C PRO A 2 -25.18 7.65 -1.10
N HIS A 3 -25.18 8.92 -1.53
CA HIS A 3 -25.74 9.30 -2.82
C HIS A 3 -25.00 8.56 -3.94
N THR A 4 -25.71 8.16 -4.99
CA THR A 4 -25.15 7.45 -6.16
C THR A 4 -23.97 8.19 -6.80
N SER A 5 -23.94 9.52 -6.69
CA SER A 5 -22.80 10.35 -7.08
C SER A 5 -21.53 10.08 -6.26
N ALA A 6 -21.65 9.83 -4.95
CA ALA A 6 -20.52 9.47 -4.09
C ALA A 6 -20.00 8.06 -4.41
N LEU A 7 -20.90 7.12 -4.72
CA LEU A 7 -20.54 5.78 -5.17
C LEU A 7 -19.79 5.80 -6.51
N LEU A 8 -20.25 6.59 -7.48
CA LEU A 8 -19.58 6.77 -8.77
C LEU A 8 -18.21 7.45 -8.62
N GLY A 9 -18.12 8.51 -7.80
CA GLY A 9 -16.85 9.17 -7.51
C GLY A 9 -15.84 8.23 -6.85
N PHE A 10 -16.28 7.45 -5.87
CA PHE A 10 -15.45 6.43 -5.22
C PHE A 10 -14.98 5.37 -6.22
N ALA A 11 -15.88 4.85 -7.06
CA ALA A 11 -15.54 3.85 -8.08
C ALA A 11 -14.50 4.37 -9.08
N LEU A 12 -14.62 5.62 -9.55
CA LEU A 12 -13.65 6.24 -10.46
C LEU A 12 -12.28 6.42 -9.81
N VAL A 13 -12.22 6.87 -8.55
CA VAL A 13 -10.97 7.01 -7.81
C VAL A 13 -10.32 5.64 -7.57
N CYS A 14 -11.09 4.64 -7.16
CA CYS A 14 -10.61 3.27 -7.01
C CYS A 14 -10.09 2.68 -8.32
N LEU A 15 -10.77 2.93 -9.45
CA LEU A 15 -10.29 2.52 -10.77
C LEU A 15 -8.95 3.19 -11.11
N GLY A 16 -8.82 4.50 -10.90
CA GLY A 16 -7.54 5.20 -11.11
C GLY A 16 -6.41 4.66 -10.25
N LEU A 17 -6.69 4.34 -8.98
CA LEU A 17 -5.72 3.75 -8.06
C LEU A 17 -5.33 2.32 -8.45
N VAL A 18 -6.27 1.49 -8.90
CA VAL A 18 -6.00 0.13 -9.40
C VAL A 18 -5.19 0.16 -10.69
N LEU A 19 -5.48 1.11 -11.59
CA LEU A 19 -4.80 1.26 -12.86
C LEU A 19 -3.39 1.83 -12.73
N THR A 20 -3.04 2.41 -11.59
CA THR A 20 -1.68 2.85 -11.29
C THR A 20 -1.00 1.70 -10.53
N PRO A 21 -0.36 0.72 -11.22
CA PRO A 21 0.27 -0.38 -10.53
C PRO A 21 1.36 0.18 -9.61
N GLY A 22 1.09 0.18 -8.30
CA GLY A 22 2.06 0.66 -7.32
C GLY A 22 3.33 -0.22 -7.33
N PRO A 23 4.41 0.21 -6.65
CA PRO A 23 5.67 -0.53 -6.62
C PRO A 23 5.50 -1.97 -6.08
N ASN A 24 4.55 -2.19 -5.16
CA ASN A 24 4.19 -3.54 -4.69
C ASN A 24 3.64 -4.43 -5.82
N MET A 25 2.78 -3.87 -6.67
CA MET A 25 2.14 -4.60 -7.76
C MET A 25 3.14 -4.84 -8.90
N ILE A 26 4.00 -3.84 -9.22
CA ILE A 26 5.12 -4.00 -10.16
C ILE A 26 6.10 -5.07 -9.68
N TYR A 27 6.45 -5.09 -8.40
CA TYR A 27 7.33 -6.11 -7.82
C TYR A 27 6.73 -7.52 -7.95
N LEU A 28 5.44 -7.67 -7.65
CA LEU A 28 4.74 -8.95 -7.74
C LEU A 28 4.61 -9.43 -9.20
N ILE A 29 4.32 -8.52 -10.13
CA ILE A 29 4.23 -8.80 -11.57
C ILE A 29 5.61 -9.18 -12.11
N SER A 30 6.65 -8.39 -11.81
CA SER A 30 8.02 -8.65 -12.26
C SER A 30 8.51 -10.02 -11.76
N ARG A 31 8.30 -10.36 -10.48
CA ARG A 31 8.64 -11.66 -9.89
C ARG A 31 7.82 -12.82 -10.48
N SER A 32 6.53 -12.63 -10.74
CA SER A 32 5.67 -13.64 -11.35
C SER A 32 6.05 -13.92 -12.81
N ILE A 33 6.46 -12.89 -13.56
CA ILE A 33 6.88 -13.01 -14.97
C ILE A 33 8.27 -13.64 -15.08
N THR A 34 9.23 -13.26 -14.22
CA THR A 34 10.61 -13.80 -14.32
C THR A 34 10.78 -15.18 -13.69
N GLN A 35 10.01 -15.55 -12.67
CA GLN A 35 10.22 -16.81 -11.93
C GLN A 35 9.01 -17.75 -11.88
N GLY A 36 7.96 -17.44 -12.65
CA GLY A 36 6.77 -18.28 -12.80
C GLY A 36 5.72 -18.11 -11.70
N PRO A 37 4.54 -18.75 -11.86
CA PRO A 37 3.37 -18.55 -11.00
C PRO A 37 3.59 -18.99 -9.55
N ALA A 38 4.46 -19.99 -9.32
CA ALA A 38 4.79 -20.44 -7.97
C ALA A 38 5.57 -19.38 -7.17
N ALA A 39 6.50 -18.66 -7.80
CA ALA A 39 7.23 -17.56 -7.17
C ALA A 39 6.31 -16.36 -6.88
N GLY A 40 5.29 -16.15 -7.73
CA GLY A 40 4.22 -15.18 -7.50
C GLY A 40 3.42 -15.46 -6.22
N ILE A 41 3.01 -16.72 -6.00
CA ILE A 41 2.26 -17.14 -4.80
C ILE A 41 3.09 -16.99 -3.53
N VAL A 42 4.38 -17.34 -3.56
CA VAL A 42 5.28 -17.16 -2.40
C VAL A 42 5.47 -15.67 -2.08
N SER A 43 5.65 -14.83 -3.11
CA SER A 43 5.74 -13.38 -2.92
C SER A 43 4.42 -12.78 -2.40
N LEU A 44 3.28 -13.28 -2.87
CA LEU A 44 1.96 -12.90 -2.38
C LEU A 44 1.78 -13.28 -0.91
N GLY A 45 2.22 -14.48 -0.52
CA GLY A 45 2.21 -14.94 0.87
C GLY A 45 3.07 -14.07 1.78
N GLY A 46 4.27 -13.68 1.34
CA GLY A 46 5.14 -12.75 2.09
C GLY A 46 4.52 -11.36 2.25
N VAL A 47 3.91 -10.83 1.19
CA VAL A 47 3.20 -9.54 1.23
C VAL A 47 1.98 -9.62 2.15
N ALA A 48 1.20 -10.71 2.09
CA ALA A 48 0.04 -10.92 2.94
C ALA A 48 0.43 -11.01 4.43
N LEU A 49 1.51 -11.74 4.77
CA LEU A 49 2.05 -11.78 6.12
C LEU A 49 2.52 -10.40 6.60
N GLY A 50 3.21 -9.66 5.73
CA GLY A 50 3.61 -8.28 6.01
C GLY A 50 2.40 -7.37 6.26
N PHE A 51 1.34 -7.51 5.48
CA PHE A 51 0.08 -6.79 5.69
C PHE A 51 -0.60 -7.16 7.00
N VAL A 52 -0.66 -8.44 7.36
CA VAL A 52 -1.23 -8.89 8.64
C VAL A 52 -0.44 -8.33 9.81
N PHE A 53 0.89 -8.38 9.76
CA PHE A 53 1.74 -7.81 10.79
C PHE A 53 1.56 -6.30 10.90
N TYR A 54 1.57 -5.57 9.77
CA TYR A 54 1.29 -4.14 9.74
C TYR A 54 -0.10 -3.81 10.28
N MET A 55 -1.12 -4.58 9.93
CA MET A 55 -2.49 -4.38 10.38
C MET A 55 -2.62 -4.61 11.88
N LEU A 56 -1.94 -5.63 12.42
CA LEU A 56 -1.84 -5.86 13.86
C LEU A 56 -1.13 -4.69 14.54
N CYS A 57 0.02 -4.25 14.03
CA CYS A 57 0.73 -3.07 14.53
C CYS A 57 -0.14 -1.80 14.52
N ALA A 58 -0.92 -1.57 13.46
CA ALA A 58 -1.87 -0.47 13.38
C ALA A 58 -3.00 -0.61 14.40
N ALA A 59 -3.55 -1.83 14.57
CA ALA A 59 -4.61 -2.14 15.53
C ALA A 59 -4.13 -2.04 17.00
N PHE A 60 -2.89 -2.40 17.29
CA PHE A 60 -2.23 -2.19 18.58
C PHE A 60 -1.90 -0.71 18.87
N GLY A 61 -2.22 0.20 17.94
CA GLY A 61 -2.22 1.63 18.23
C GLY A 61 -0.94 2.37 17.82
N ILE A 62 -0.08 1.81 16.96
CA ILE A 62 1.01 2.60 16.34
C ILE A 62 0.43 3.84 15.65
N THR A 63 -0.75 3.73 15.05
CA THR A 63 -1.47 4.87 14.44
C THR A 63 -1.85 5.93 15.47
N ALA A 64 -2.28 5.52 16.67
CA ALA A 64 -2.59 6.45 17.77
C ALA A 64 -1.33 7.11 18.33
N LEU A 65 -0.21 6.38 18.36
CA LEU A 65 1.10 6.87 18.80
C LEU A 65 1.68 7.89 17.80
N LEU A 66 1.53 7.63 16.50
CA LEU A 66 1.89 8.54 15.41
C LEU A 66 1.05 9.82 15.41
N LEU A 67 -0.23 9.74 15.78
CA LEU A 67 -1.12 10.90 15.91
C LEU A 67 -0.90 11.68 17.21
N ALA A 68 -0.42 11.02 18.27
CA ALA A 68 -0.09 11.66 19.54
C ALA A 68 1.19 12.52 19.47
N ILE A 69 2.12 12.19 18.57
CA ILE A 69 3.35 12.97 18.38
C ILE A 69 3.16 13.95 17.23
N PRO A 70 3.05 15.27 17.49
CA PRO A 70 3.07 16.26 16.42
C PRO A 70 4.41 16.14 15.69
N PHE A 71 4.39 16.06 14.35
CA PHE A 71 5.50 15.77 13.41
C PHE A 71 5.79 14.30 13.06
N ALA A 72 5.42 13.29 13.84
CA ALA A 72 5.79 11.92 13.49
C ALA A 72 5.10 11.43 12.21
N TYR A 73 3.82 11.80 12.03
CA TYR A 73 3.08 11.49 10.82
C TYR A 73 3.63 12.20 9.57
N ASP A 74 3.96 13.49 9.68
CA ASP A 74 4.51 14.25 8.55
C ASP A 74 5.90 13.76 8.17
N ALA A 75 6.76 13.47 9.14
CA ALA A 75 8.08 12.90 8.89
C ALA A 75 7.96 11.54 8.16
N LEU A 76 7.05 10.67 8.61
CA LEU A 76 6.80 9.39 7.95
C LEU A 76 6.26 9.57 6.53
N ARG A 77 5.36 10.55 6.32
CA ARG A 77 4.80 10.87 5.00
C ARG A 77 5.88 11.37 4.04
N PHE A 78 6.72 12.31 4.45
CA PHE A 78 7.80 12.83 3.62
C PHE A 78 8.89 11.78 3.38
N ALA A 79 9.23 10.96 4.39
CA ALA A 79 10.16 9.85 4.23
C ALA A 79 9.64 8.81 3.23
N GLY A 80 8.36 8.46 3.28
CA GLY A 80 7.72 7.56 2.32
C GLY A 80 7.71 8.13 0.90
N ALA A 81 7.44 9.43 0.75
CA ALA A 81 7.53 10.10 -0.55
C ALA A 81 8.97 10.11 -1.10
N GLY A 82 9.95 10.38 -0.24
CA GLY A 82 11.38 10.31 -0.60
C GLY A 82 11.81 8.89 -1.01
N TYR A 83 11.36 7.87 -0.28
CA TYR A 83 11.63 6.47 -0.63
C TYR A 83 11.02 6.09 -1.98
N MET A 84 9.80 6.54 -2.28
CA MET A 84 9.16 6.33 -3.58
C MET A 84 9.93 7.01 -4.72
N LEU A 85 10.44 8.24 -4.50
CA LEU A 85 11.29 8.93 -5.47
C LEU A 85 12.62 8.20 -5.70
N TRP A 86 13.22 7.65 -4.64
CA TRP A 86 14.45 6.86 -4.74
C TRP A 86 14.22 5.56 -5.52
N LEU A 87 13.08 4.89 -5.31
CA LEU A 87 12.72 3.65 -6.02
C LEU A 87 12.31 3.91 -7.48
N ALA A 88 11.93 5.14 -7.81
CA ALA A 88 11.59 5.56 -9.16
C ALA A 88 12.81 5.83 -10.06
N TRP A 89 14.03 5.87 -9.50
CA TRP A 89 15.30 6.05 -10.21
C TRP A 89 16.07 4.73 -10.25
#